data_AF-A0A7R7MQT9-F1
#
_entry.id   AF-A0A7R7MQT9-F1
#
_cell.length_a   1.000
_cell.length_b   1.000
_cell.length_c   1.000
_cell.angle_alpha   90.00
_cell.angle_beta   90.00
_cell.angle_gamma   90.00
#
_symmetry.space_group_name_H-M   'P 1'
#
loop_
_entity.id
_entity.type
_entity.pdbx_description
1 polymer ?
#
loop_
_entity_poly.entity_id
_entity_poly.type
_entity_poly.pdbx_seq_one_letter_code
_entity_poly.pdbx_strand_id
1 'polypeptide(L)'
;MDGQPSVLLRPTIRTAFDPGSRQDVDALRCELASEGRNVTLRMPDAGKFAVQTPESVSVYILAGVTTQFLSLLLADISDSIKRWLVRRFNKDDKASAQAVTIYVHGKAVKSILGRSADDIEDVSTYLEGWDATATRP
;
A
#
# COMPACT_ATOMS: atom_id res chain seq x y z
N MET A 1 -14.95 -4.67 21.81
CA MET A 1 -14.99 -4.16 20.42
C MET A 1 -13.79 -4.77 19.73
N ASP A 2 -14.02 -5.71 18.80
CA ASP A 2 -12.93 -6.40 18.11
C ASP A 2 -12.15 -5.39 17.27
N GLY A 3 -10.95 -5.05 17.74
CA GLY A 3 -10.09 -4.01 17.20
C GLY A 3 -9.43 -4.43 15.89
N GLN A 4 -10.20 -4.46 14.81
CA GLN A 4 -9.66 -4.71 13.47
C GLN A 4 -8.66 -3.61 13.08
N PRO A 5 -7.48 -3.97 12.55
CA PRO A 5 -6.48 -2.99 12.15
C PRO A 5 -7.04 -2.11 11.03
N SER A 6 -6.90 -0.80 11.21
CA SER A 6 -7.40 0.19 10.26
C SER A 6 -6.30 0.61 9.29
N VAL A 7 -6.60 0.52 7.99
CA VAL A 7 -5.67 0.83 6.91
C VAL A 7 -6.28 1.91 6.02
N LEU A 8 -5.52 2.94 5.70
CA LEU A 8 -5.90 4.00 4.79
C LEU A 8 -5.11 3.88 3.47
N LEU A 9 -5.81 3.64 2.37
CA LEU A 9 -5.26 3.62 1.01
C LEU A 9 -5.38 5.01 0.39
N ARG A 10 -4.27 5.49 -0.18
CA ARG A 10 -4.18 6.78 -0.87
C ARG A 10 -3.43 6.61 -2.20
N PRO A 11 -4.14 6.45 -3.33
CA PRO A 11 -3.50 6.45 -4.64
C PRO A 11 -2.98 7.84 -5.02
N THR A 12 -1.96 7.91 -5.88
CA THR A 12 -1.57 9.15 -6.55
C THR A 12 -2.59 9.57 -7.60
N ILE A 13 -2.52 10.83 -8.07
CA ILE A 13 -3.44 11.38 -9.08
C ILE A 13 -3.54 10.46 -10.30
N ARG A 14 -2.41 10.06 -10.86
CA ARG A 14 -2.38 9.24 -12.06
C ARG A 14 -3.12 7.92 -11.83
N THR A 15 -2.84 7.25 -10.71
CA THR A 15 -3.51 6.00 -10.34
C THR A 15 -4.99 6.21 -9.96
N ALA A 16 -5.35 7.38 -9.43
CA ALA A 16 -6.69 7.69 -8.96
C ALA A 16 -7.67 8.07 -10.07
N PHE A 17 -7.18 8.68 -11.15
CA PHE A 17 -8.02 9.25 -12.20
C PHE A 17 -7.91 8.55 -13.55
N ASP A 18 -6.93 7.65 -13.74
CA ASP A 18 -6.97 6.72 -14.87
C ASP A 18 -7.99 5.59 -14.60
N PRO A 19 -8.92 5.29 -15.54
CA PRO A 19 -9.96 4.27 -15.32
C PRO A 19 -9.42 2.88 -15.02
N GLY A 20 -8.32 2.47 -15.67
CA GLY A 20 -7.70 1.16 -15.44
C GLY A 20 -7.04 1.10 -14.06
N SER A 21 -6.21 2.10 -13.75
CA SER A 21 -5.56 2.19 -12.45
C SER A 21 -6.54 2.33 -11.28
N ARG A 22 -7.69 2.98 -11.48
CA ARG A 22 -8.72 3.11 -10.44
C ARG A 22 -9.35 1.77 -10.07
N GLN A 23 -9.62 0.92 -11.07
CA GLN A 23 -10.10 -0.44 -10.82
C GLN A 23 -9.06 -1.26 -10.07
N ASP A 24 -7.77 -1.06 -10.38
CA ASP A 24 -6.67 -1.74 -9.69
C ASP A 24 -6.57 -1.33 -8.22
N VAL A 25 -6.78 -0.05 -7.89
CA VAL A 25 -6.82 0.45 -6.50
C VAL A 25 -8.01 -0.12 -5.74
N ASP A 26 -9.19 -0.18 -6.36
CA ASP A 26 -10.36 -0.81 -5.75
C ASP A 26 -10.15 -2.31 -5.54
N ALA A 27 -9.45 -2.99 -6.45
CA ALA A 27 -9.07 -4.40 -6.27
C ALA A 27 -8.11 -4.58 -5.09
N LEU A 28 -7.11 -3.71 -4.91
CA LEU A 28 -6.22 -3.75 -3.75
C LEU A 28 -6.97 -3.48 -2.44
N ARG A 29 -7.91 -2.53 -2.44
CA ARG A 29 -8.78 -2.25 -1.30
C ARG A 29 -9.58 -3.50 -0.91
N CYS A 30 -10.15 -4.20 -1.89
CA CYS A 30 -10.90 -5.43 -1.66
C CYS A 30 -10.02 -6.57 -1.14
N GLU A 31 -8.81 -6.76 -1.68
CA GLU A 31 -7.87 -7.77 -1.17
C GLU A 31 -7.56 -7.51 0.31
N LEU A 32 -7.19 -6.27 0.65
CA LEU A 32 -6.82 -5.91 2.02
C LEU A 32 -8.00 -6.06 2.99
N ALA A 33 -9.23 -5.75 2.54
CA ALA A 33 -10.45 -5.88 3.33
C ALA A 33 -10.88 -7.34 3.53
N SER A 34 -10.63 -8.22 2.55
CA SER A 34 -10.98 -9.64 2.63
C SER A 34 -10.25 -10.39 3.75
N GLU A 35 -9.12 -9.83 4.20
CA GLU A 35 -8.29 -10.34 5.30
C GLU A 35 -8.70 -9.74 6.67
N GLY A 36 -9.92 -9.20 6.77
CA GLY A 36 -10.51 -8.74 8.04
C GLY A 36 -10.02 -7.37 8.51
N ARG A 37 -9.44 -6.56 7.62
CA ARG A 37 -8.96 -5.20 7.92
C ARG A 37 -10.03 -4.15 7.64
N ASN A 38 -10.06 -3.09 8.44
CA ASN A 38 -10.90 -1.93 8.16
C ASN A 38 -10.19 -1.00 7.17
N VAL A 39 -10.54 -1.07 5.89
CA VAL A 39 -9.85 -0.35 4.82
C VAL A 39 -10.62 0.90 4.36
N THR A 40 -10.03 2.07 4.56
CA THR A 40 -10.53 3.34 4.04
C THR A 40 -9.78 3.73 2.77
N LEU A 41 -10.48 4.01 1.68
CA LEU A 41 -9.89 4.58 0.47
C LEU A 41 -10.11 6.10 0.45
N ARG A 42 -9.02 6.88 0.33
CA ARG A 42 -9.08 8.33 0.22
C ARG A 42 -8.46 8.78 -1.11
N MET A 43 -9.35 9.18 -2.01
CA MET A 43 -8.95 9.73 -3.31
C MET A 43 -8.27 11.11 -3.14
N PRO A 44 -7.26 11.43 -3.96
CA PRO A 44 -6.67 12.75 -3.99
C PRO A 44 -7.70 13.80 -4.48
N ASP A 45 -7.60 15.03 -3.97
CA ASP A 45 -8.37 16.17 -4.49
C ASP A 45 -7.88 16.50 -5.90
N ALA A 46 -8.75 16.38 -6.91
CA ALA A 46 -8.42 16.63 -8.31
C ALA A 46 -7.86 18.05 -8.58
N GLY A 47 -8.22 19.03 -7.74
CA GLY A 47 -7.84 20.44 -7.90
C GLY A 47 -6.56 20.90 -7.20
N LYS A 48 -5.81 20.01 -6.52
CA LYS A 48 -4.71 20.43 -5.62
C LYS A 48 -3.32 19.89 -5.98
N PHE A 49 -3.16 19.12 -7.05
CA PHE A 49 -1.87 18.47 -7.33
C PHE A 49 -1.52 18.46 -8.83
N ALA A 50 -0.23 18.62 -9.12
CA ALA A 50 0.32 18.57 -10.48
C ALA A 50 0.54 17.12 -10.93
N VAL A 51 0.24 16.84 -12.19
CA VAL A 51 0.11 15.53 -12.88
C VAL A 51 1.42 14.68 -12.95
N GLN A 52 2.47 15.02 -12.21
CA GLN A 52 3.81 14.46 -12.44
C GLN A 52 4.24 13.27 -11.57
N THR A 53 3.37 12.74 -10.70
CA THR A 53 3.76 11.57 -9.89
C THR A 53 3.59 10.26 -10.67
N PRO A 54 4.58 9.34 -10.65
CA PRO A 54 4.41 7.99 -11.18
C PRO A 54 3.24 7.25 -10.52
N GLU A 55 2.75 6.18 -11.15
CA GLU A 55 1.68 5.34 -10.56
C GLU A 55 2.16 4.78 -9.22
N SER A 56 1.55 5.25 -8.14
CA SER A 56 1.89 4.78 -6.81
C SER A 56 0.68 4.75 -5.88
N VAL A 57 0.69 3.79 -4.95
CA VAL A 57 -0.33 3.66 -3.91
C VAL A 57 0.36 3.76 -2.57
N SER A 58 -0.11 4.67 -1.72
CA SER A 58 0.34 4.79 -0.34
C SER A 58 -0.63 4.06 0.58
N VAL A 59 -0.11 3.16 1.41
CA VAL A 59 -0.87 2.39 2.41
C VAL A 59 -0.48 2.89 3.79
N TYR A 60 -1.41 3.46 4.55
CA TYR A 60 -1.15 3.97 5.90
C TYR A 60 -1.78 3.04 6.94
N ILE A 61 -0.98 2.52 7.85
CA ILE A 61 -1.48 1.79 9.03
C ILE A 61 -1.83 2.83 10.10
N LEU A 62 -3.10 2.92 10.46
CA LEU A 62 -3.59 3.84 11.49
C LEU A 62 -3.34 3.23 12.88
N ALA A 63 -3.04 4.09 13.86
CA ALA A 63 -2.51 3.70 15.17
C ALA A 63 -3.41 2.73 15.96
N GLY A 64 -2.80 1.99 16.90
CA GLY A 64 -3.49 1.12 17.86
C GLY A 64 -2.93 -0.30 18.01
N VAL A 65 -1.78 -0.61 17.41
CA VAL A 65 -1.21 -1.96 17.36
C VAL A 65 0.14 -2.03 18.07
N THR A 66 0.34 -3.10 18.84
CA THR A 66 1.63 -3.36 19.52
C THR A 66 2.72 -3.64 18.49
N THR A 67 3.99 -3.43 18.84
CA THR A 67 5.13 -3.65 17.94
C THR A 67 5.15 -5.05 17.30
N GLN A 68 4.89 -6.10 18.08
CA GLN A 68 4.86 -7.48 17.59
C GLN A 68 3.71 -7.70 16.59
N PHE A 69 2.52 -7.17 16.90
CA PHE A 69 1.37 -7.25 16.00
C PHE A 69 1.60 -6.43 14.72
N LEU A 70 2.32 -5.31 14.84
CA LEU A 70 2.66 -4.46 13.70
C LEU A 70 3.63 -5.16 12.73
N SER A 71 4.62 -5.90 13.21
CA SER A 71 5.50 -6.70 12.35
C SER A 71 4.72 -7.79 11.60
N LEU A 72 3.80 -8.48 12.27
CA LEU A 72 2.92 -9.48 11.63
C LEU A 72 1.99 -8.83 10.60
N LEU A 73 1.36 -7.71 10.96
CA LEU A 73 0.48 -6.96 10.08
C LEU A 73 1.23 -6.45 8.83
N LEU A 74 2.47 -6.02 8.98
CA LEU A 74 3.29 -5.58 7.85
C LEU A 74 3.66 -6.72 6.92
N ALA A 75 4.06 -7.87 7.46
CA ALA A 75 4.32 -9.06 6.64
C ALA A 75 3.07 -9.46 5.84
N ASP A 76 1.94 -9.53 6.53
CA ASP A 76 0.65 -9.88 5.93
C ASP A 76 0.21 -8.90 4.83
N ILE A 77 0.24 -7.59 5.10
CA ILE A 77 -0.07 -6.55 4.09
C ILE A 77 0.89 -6.63 2.90
N SER A 78 2.18 -6.91 3.16
CA SER A 78 3.17 -7.05 2.08
C SER A 78 2.84 -8.21 1.16
N ASP A 79 2.44 -9.34 1.72
CA ASP A 79 2.10 -10.53 0.96
C ASP A 79 0.82 -10.32 0.15
N SER A 80 -0.18 -9.62 0.71
CA SER A 80 -1.39 -9.22 -0.04
C SER A 80 -1.05 -8.30 -1.21
N ILE A 81 -0.16 -7.32 -1.01
CA ILE A 81 0.30 -6.42 -2.07
C ILE A 81 1.00 -7.21 -3.19
N LYS A 82 1.90 -8.14 -2.83
CA LYS A 82 2.59 -8.98 -3.82
C LYS A 82 1.61 -9.85 -4.61
N ARG A 83 0.67 -10.53 -3.93
CA ARG A 83 -0.39 -11.32 -4.60
C ARG A 83 -1.22 -10.46 -5.56
N TRP A 84 -1.59 -9.26 -5.13
CA TRP A 84 -2.33 -8.32 -5.97
C TRP A 84 -1.52 -7.89 -7.20
N LEU A 85 -0.24 -7.54 -7.05
CA LEU A 85 0.64 -7.19 -8.16
C LEU A 85 0.76 -8.35 -9.17
N VAL A 86 0.99 -9.58 -8.70
CA VAL A 86 1.03 -10.77 -9.58
C VAL A 86 -0.27 -10.92 -10.37
N ARG A 87 -1.43 -10.82 -9.71
CA ARG A 87 -2.74 -10.92 -10.39
C ARG A 87 -2.96 -9.78 -11.38
N ARG A 88 -2.51 -8.56 -11.06
CA ARG A 88 -2.60 -7.40 -11.95
C ARG A 88 -1.81 -7.64 -13.23
N PHE A 89 -0.52 -7.97 -13.13
CA PHE A 89 0.33 -8.20 -14.30
C PHE A 89 -0.05 -9.42 -15.12
N ASN A 90 -0.58 -10.48 -14.48
CA ASN A 90 -1.11 -11.65 -15.21
C ASN A 90 -2.42 -11.36 -15.96
N LYS A 91 -3.20 -10.37 -15.49
CA LYS A 91 -4.46 -9.97 -16.12
C LYS A 91 -4.23 -9.01 -17.29
N ASP A 92 -3.21 -8.15 -17.18
CA ASP A 92 -2.83 -7.18 -18.20
C ASP A 92 -1.30 -7.12 -18.34
N ASP A 93 -0.79 -7.70 -19.43
CA ASP A 93 0.63 -7.75 -19.76
C ASP A 93 1.22 -6.37 -20.13
N LYS A 94 0.36 -5.36 -20.32
CA LYS A 94 0.72 -3.97 -20.58
C LYS A 94 0.54 -3.08 -19.37
N ALA A 95 0.19 -3.64 -18.21
CA ALA A 95 0.07 -2.86 -16.99
C ALA A 95 1.37 -2.11 -16.68
N SER A 96 1.25 -0.83 -16.34
CA SER A 96 2.41 -0.01 -15.99
C SER A 96 3.03 -0.45 -14.67
N ALA A 97 4.33 -0.20 -14.51
CA ALA A 97 5.04 -0.45 -13.25
C ALA A 97 4.36 0.32 -12.10
N GLN A 98 4.31 -0.32 -10.94
CA GLN A 98 3.56 0.15 -9.78
C GLN A 98 4.41 0.11 -8.53
N ALA A 99 4.52 1.26 -7.86
CA ALA A 99 5.08 1.34 -6.52
C ALA A 99 3.97 1.32 -5.47
N VAL A 100 4.13 0.52 -4.41
CA VAL A 100 3.26 0.55 -3.23
C VAL A 100 4.11 0.80 -2.01
N THR A 101 3.88 1.92 -1.32
CA THR A 101 4.65 2.32 -0.14
C THR A 101 3.77 2.25 1.10
N ILE A 102 4.24 1.51 2.11
CA ILE A 102 3.56 1.35 3.40
C ILE A 102 4.13 2.37 4.40
N TYR A 103 3.24 3.09 5.07
CA TYR A 103 3.53 4.09 6.07
C TYR A 103 2.97 3.68 7.42
N VAL A 104 3.78 3.86 8.46
CA VAL A 104 3.42 3.68 9.87
C VAL A 104 3.75 4.97 10.60
N HIS A 105 2.79 5.55 11.32
CA HIS A 105 2.96 6.84 12.01
C HIS A 105 3.54 7.95 11.10
N GLY A 106 3.17 7.95 9.82
CA GLY A 106 3.65 8.92 8.84
C GLY A 106 5.05 8.66 8.28
N LYS A 107 5.78 7.65 8.74
CA LYS A 107 7.09 7.25 8.20
C LYS A 107 6.93 6.08 7.23
N ALA A 108 7.63 6.14 6.09
CA ALA A 108 7.70 5.02 5.17
C ALA A 108 8.48 3.88 5.82
N VAL A 109 7.86 2.71 5.94
CA VAL A 109 8.46 1.51 6.53
C VAL A 109 8.59 0.36 5.55
N LYS A 110 8.00 0.47 4.35
CA LYS A 110 8.20 -0.52 3.30
C LYS A 110 7.87 0.07 1.94
N SER A 111 8.56 -0.35 0.89
CA SER A 111 8.21 -0.02 -0.48
C SER A 111 8.38 -1.23 -1.38
N ILE A 112 7.29 -1.65 -2.02
CA ILE A 112 7.27 -2.76 -2.95
C ILE A 112 7.11 -2.19 -4.37
N LEU A 113 8.00 -2.58 -5.28
CA LEU A 113 7.95 -2.21 -6.68
C LEU A 113 7.61 -3.45 -7.51
N GLY A 114 6.54 -3.38 -8.28
CA GLY A 114 6.23 -4.36 -9.31
C GLY A 114 6.46 -3.79 -10.69
N ARG A 115 7.22 -4.48 -11.54
CA ARG A 115 7.41 -4.16 -12.96
C ARG A 115 6.76 -5.20 -13.88
N SER A 116 6.63 -6.43 -13.42
CA SER A 116 5.92 -7.53 -14.09
C SER A 116 5.48 -8.58 -13.06
N ALA A 117 4.82 -9.66 -13.48
CA ALA A 117 4.43 -10.75 -12.58
C ALA A 117 5.65 -11.49 -11.96
N ASP A 118 6.77 -11.50 -12.69
CA ASP A 118 8.03 -12.16 -12.28
C ASP A 118 9.04 -11.18 -11.65
N ASP A 119 8.82 -9.86 -11.80
CA ASP A 119 9.68 -8.80 -11.27
C ASP A 119 8.90 -7.97 -10.24
N ILE A 120 8.83 -8.50 -9.01
CA ILE A 120 8.22 -7.85 -7.85
C ILE A 120 9.22 -7.90 -6.69
N GLU A 121 9.71 -6.72 -6.32
CA GLU A 121 10.81 -6.58 -5.37
C GLU A 121 10.44 -5.69 -4.18
N ASP A 122 11.01 -6.01 -3.03
CA ASP A 122 11.06 -5.10 -1.90
C ASP A 122 12.24 -4.15 -2.09
N VAL A 123 11.95 -2.89 -2.40
CA VAL A 123 12.95 -1.85 -2.70
C VAL A 123 13.11 -0.87 -1.54
N SER A 124 12.84 -1.34 -0.31
CA SER A 124 12.94 -0.53 0.90
C SER A 124 14.41 -0.15 1.19
N THR A 125 14.85 0.99 0.66
CA THR A 125 16.20 1.52 0.87
C THR A 125 16.36 2.35 2.15
N TYR A 126 15.25 2.79 2.76
CA TYR A 126 15.24 3.78 3.86
C TYR A 126 15.00 3.21 5.26
N LEU A 127 15.06 1.89 5.44
CA LEU A 127 14.75 1.23 6.72
C LEU A 127 15.93 1.15 7.70
N GLU A 128 17.08 1.76 7.40
CA GLU A 128 18.09 2.02 8.43
C GLU A 128 17.53 3.03 9.44
N GLY A 129 16.91 2.53 10.52
CA GLY A 129 16.47 3.36 11.65
C GLY A 129 15.01 3.24 12.07
N TRP A 130 14.22 2.30 11.50
CA TRP A 130 12.96 1.95 12.16
C TRP A 130 13.22 1.04 13.35
N ASP A 131 13.52 1.67 14.49
CA ASP A 131 13.50 0.99 15.77
C ASP A 131 12.05 0.75 16.18
N ALA A 132 11.64 -0.50 16.18
CA ALA A 132 10.31 -0.97 16.57
C ALA A 132 9.99 -0.65 18.05
N THR A 133 10.99 -0.22 18.83
CA THR A 133 10.88 0.26 20.22
C THR A 133 10.72 1.79 20.35
N ALA A 134 10.80 2.55 19.25
CA ALA A 134 10.72 4.01 19.27
C ALA A 134 9.30 4.58 19.53
N THR A 135 8.32 3.72 19.85
CA THR A 135 7.09 4.15 20.49
C THR A 135 7.26 4.03 22.00
N ARG A 136 7.82 5.08 22.61
CA ARG A 136 7.69 5.33 24.05
C ARG A 136 6.81 6.58 24.27
N PRO A 137 6.10 6.61 25.40
CA PRO A 137 4.69 7.02 25.53
C PRO A 137 4.38 8.49 25.26
#